data_AF-A0A7J4N8L4-F1
#
_entry.id   AF-A0A7J4N8L4-F1
#
_cell.length_a   1.000
_cell.length_b   1.000
_cell.length_c   1.000
_cell.angle_alpha   90.00
_cell.angle_beta   90.00
_cell.angle_gamma   90.00
#
_symmetry.space_group_name_H-M   'P 1'
#
loop_
_entity.id
_entity.type
_entity.pdbx_description
1 polymer ?
#
loop_
_entity_poly.entity_id
_entity_poly.type
_entity_poly.pdbx_seq_one_letter_code
_entity_poly.pdbx_strand_id
1 'polypeptide(L)' 'MSRITHQQLYELVNIGMHGAGPSNVFDRLGAQIARDSHIDICIVDGRDLDEVRAAIEGKPIKGTVVSD' A
#
# COMPACT_ATOMS: atom_id res chain seq x y z
N MET A 1 1.35 6.93 -12.19
CA MET A 1 1.52 6.97 -10.73
C MET A 1 0.15 7.13 -10.10
N SER A 2 -0.32 6.10 -9.41
CA SER A 2 -1.56 6.17 -8.64
C SER A 2 -1.23 6.63 -7.21
N ARG A 3 -2.06 7.48 -6.60
CA ARG A 3 -1.90 7.90 -5.20
C ARG A 3 -3.22 7.73 -4.47
N ILE A 4 -3.16 7.17 -3.27
CA ILE A 4 -4.30 7.06 -2.35
C ILE A 4 -3.89 7.56 -0.96
N THR A 5 -4.87 7.95 -0.15
CA THR A 5 -4.64 8.36 1.24
C THR A 5 -4.51 7.14 2.16
N HIS A 6 -3.96 7.33 3.36
CA HIS A 6 -3.89 6.25 4.35
C HIS A 6 -5.29 5.78 4.75
N GLN A 7 -6.25 6.72 4.82
CA GLN A 7 -7.65 6.41 5.08
C GLN A 7 -8.27 5.55 3.95
N GLN A 8 -7.98 5.86 2.69
CA GLN A 8 -8.43 5.06 1.55
C GLN A 8 -7.84 3.64 1.58
N LEU A 9 -6.55 3.49 1.92
CA LEU A 9 -5.95 2.16 2.11
C LEU A 9 -6.67 1.40 3.23
N TYR A 10 -6.91 2.04 4.38
CA TYR A 10 -7.61 1.42 5.50
C TYR A 10 -9.02 0.97 5.13
N GLU A 11 -9.77 1.79 4.39
CA GLU A 11 -11.12 1.43 3.91
C GLU A 11 -11.07 0.24 2.95
N LEU A 12 -10.15 0.24 1.98
CA LEU A 12 -9.98 -0.88 1.04
C LEU A 12 -9.73 -2.22 1.75
N VAL A 13 -8.89 -2.22 2.79
CA VAL A 13 -8.58 -3.42 3.58
C VAL A 13 -9.76 -3.87 4.45
N ASN A 14 -10.65 -2.96 4.85
CA ASN A 14 -11.82 -3.27 5.68
C ASN A 14 -13.08 -3.64 4.88
N ILE A 15 -13.21 -3.22 3.62
CA ILE A 15 -14.35 -3.59 2.76
C ILE A 15 -14.38 -5.11 2.48
N GLY A 16 -13.24 -5.79 2.49
CA GLY A 16 -13.11 -7.24 2.26
C GLY A 16 -13.56 -8.16 3.41
N MET A 17 -14.16 -7.63 4.48
CA MET A 17 -14.43 -8.35 5.74
C MET A 17 -15.52 -9.45 5.71
N HIS A 18 -16.17 -9.71 4.58
CA HIS A 18 -17.19 -10.78 4.47
C HIS A 18 -16.66 -12.13 3.93
N GLY A 19 -15.33 -12.35 3.84
CA GLY A 19 -14.80 -13.66 3.50
C GLY A 19 -13.28 -13.78 3.63
N ALA A 20 -12.81 -14.81 4.33
CA ALA A 20 -11.41 -15.20 4.27
C ALA A 20 -11.11 -15.85 2.91
N GLY A 21 -10.25 -15.20 2.11
CA GLY A 21 -9.68 -15.68 0.83
C GLY A 21 -10.49 -15.27 -0.42
N PRO A 22 -9.86 -14.94 -1.57
CA PRO A 22 -8.46 -15.12 -1.97
C PRO A 22 -7.69 -13.77 -2.10
N SER A 23 -6.42 -13.73 -1.68
CA SER A 23 -5.46 -12.64 -1.96
C SER A 23 -5.73 -11.23 -1.39
N ASN A 24 -6.38 -11.09 -0.23
CA ASN A 24 -6.29 -9.82 0.53
C ASN A 24 -4.95 -9.80 1.29
N VAL A 25 -3.89 -9.38 0.58
CA VAL A 25 -2.47 -9.48 1.03
C VAL A 25 -2.10 -8.41 2.07
N PHE A 26 -2.87 -7.33 2.19
CA PHE A 26 -2.51 -6.21 3.06
C PHE A 26 -3.10 -6.36 4.46
N ASP A 27 -2.24 -6.37 5.47
CA ASP A 27 -2.61 -6.54 6.87
C ASP A 27 -3.43 -5.35 7.39
N ARG A 28 -4.57 -5.62 8.06
CA ARG A 28 -5.41 -4.56 8.64
C ARG A 28 -4.66 -3.78 9.69
N LEU A 29 -3.93 -4.48 10.57
CA LEU A 29 -3.18 -3.83 11.63
C LEU A 29 -2.09 -2.95 11.03
N GLY A 30 -1.38 -3.41 10.00
CA GLY A 30 -0.40 -2.64 9.24
C GLY A 30 -1.01 -1.40 8.58
N ALA A 31 -2.16 -1.52 7.92
CA ALA A 31 -2.87 -0.37 7.34
C ALA A 31 -3.31 0.64 8.42
N GLN A 32 -3.77 0.15 9.57
CA GLN A 32 -4.12 0.98 10.71
C GLN A 32 -2.90 1.72 11.27
N ILE A 33 -1.78 1.02 11.49
CA ILE A 33 -0.52 1.60 11.98
C ILE A 33 -0.01 2.66 10.99
N ALA A 34 -0.04 2.35 9.69
CA ALA A 34 0.40 3.28 8.66
C ALA A 34 -0.43 4.56 8.64
N ARG A 35 -1.76 4.44 8.80
CA ARG A 35 -2.65 5.60 8.95
C ARG A 35 -2.38 6.39 10.22
N ASP A 36 -2.36 5.72 11.37
CA ASP A 36 -2.25 6.38 12.67
C ASP A 36 -0.87 7.04 12.88
N SER A 37 0.16 6.55 12.18
CA SER A 37 1.54 7.05 12.27
C SER A 37 2.01 7.83 11.03
N HIS A 38 1.15 8.03 10.03
CA HIS A 38 1.48 8.64 8.73
C HIS A 38 2.73 8.03 8.07
N ILE A 39 2.78 6.70 7.98
CA ILE A 39 3.87 5.98 7.33
C ILE A 39 3.53 5.82 5.85
N ASP A 40 4.24 6.55 5.00
CA ASP A 40 4.13 6.41 3.55
C ASP A 40 4.42 4.96 3.10
N ILE A 41 3.58 4.43 2.22
CA ILE A 41 3.73 3.07 1.66
C ILE A 41 3.88 3.14 0.15
N CYS A 42 4.90 2.47 -0.39
CA CYS A 42 5.06 2.22 -1.82
C CYS A 42 4.65 0.78 -2.15
N ILE A 43 3.63 0.62 -3.01
CA ILE A 43 3.16 -0.67 -3.51
C ILE A 43 3.67 -0.84 -4.95
N VAL A 44 4.52 -1.84 -5.18
CA VAL A 44 5.24 -2.09 -6.45
C VAL A 44 5.09 -3.54 -6.91
N ASP A 45 5.36 -3.84 -8.19
CA ASP A 45 5.50 -5.24 -8.64
C ASP A 45 6.87 -5.77 -8.19
N GLY A 46 6.87 -6.69 -7.21
CA GLY A 46 8.10 -7.25 -6.65
C GLY A 46 8.98 -8.04 -7.65
N ARG A 47 8.49 -8.29 -8.88
CA ARG A 47 9.26 -8.91 -9.97
C ARG A 47 10.01 -7.88 -10.82
N ASP A 48 9.64 -6.60 -10.75
CA ASP A 48 10.34 -5.50 -11.41
C ASP A 48 11.37 -4.89 -10.43
N LEU A 49 12.60 -5.41 -10.47
CA LEU A 49 13.66 -5.00 -9.53
C LEU A 49 14.08 -3.54 -9.70
N ASP A 50 13.94 -2.97 -10.89
CA ASP A 50 14.21 -1.56 -11.13
C ASP A 50 13.17 -0.68 -10.44
N GLU A 51 11.90 -1.12 -10.43
CA GLU A 51 10.84 -0.45 -9.69
C GLU A 51 11.02 -0.58 -8.16
N VAL A 52 11.39 -1.77 -7.67
CA VAL A 52 11.71 -1.97 -6.24
C VAL A 52 12.85 -1.04 -5.81
N ARG A 53 13.91 -0.95 -6.62
CA ARG A 53 15.02 -0.01 -6.37
C ARG A 53 14.54 1.44 -6.34
N ALA A 54 13.72 1.85 -7.31
CA ALA A 54 13.18 3.20 -7.37
C ALA A 54 12.37 3.55 -6.11
N ALA A 55 11.55 2.62 -5.61
CA ALA A 55 10.79 2.81 -4.38
C ALA A 55 11.69 3.03 -3.15
N ILE A 56 12.74 2.22 -3.00
CA ILE A 56 13.71 2.34 -1.89
C ILE A 56 14.48 3.66 -1.96
N GLU A 57 14.84 4.12 -3.17
CA GLU A 57 15.55 5.38 -3.38
C GLU A 57 14.65 6.63 -3.32
N GLY A 58 13.35 6.48 -3.07
CA GLY A 58 12.39 7.60 -3.06
C GLY A 58 12.15 8.23 -4.43
N LYS A 59 12.44 7.49 -5.51
CA LYS A 59 12.21 7.91 -6.89
C LYS A 59 10.77 7.62 -7.31
N PRO A 60 10.28 8.23 -8.42
CA PRO A 60 8.98 7.90 -8.96
C PRO A 60 8.83 6.41 -9.28
N ILE A 61 7.71 5.81 -8.87
CA ILE A 61 7.34 4.41 -9.14
C ILE A 61 6.15 4.34 -10.12
N LYS A 62 5.96 3.18 -10.76
CA LYS A 62 4.83 2.95 -11.68
C LYS A 62 3.57 2.58 -10.89
N GLY A 63 3.75 1.88 -9.76
CA GLY A 63 2.71 1.43 -8.84
C GLY A 63 1.99 2.54 -8.07
N THR A 64 1.61 2.22 -6.84
CA THR A 64 0.75 3.07 -6.00
C THR A 64 1.51 3.59 -4.80
N VAL A 65 1.39 4.88 -4.53
CA VAL A 65 1.88 5.51 -3.30
C VAL A 65 0.69 5.77 -2.36
N VAL A 66 0.83 5.38 -1.11
CA VAL A 66 -0.11 5.70 -0.03
C VAL A 66 0.52 6.79 0.82
N SER A 67 -0.13 7.95 0.88
CA SER A 67 0.34 9.14 1.59
C SER A 67 -0.79 10.18 1.66
N ASP A 68 -0.87 10.99 2.71
CA ASP A 68 -1.74 12.17 2.83
C ASP A 68 -1.15 13.26 3.74
#